data_AF-A0A976CD69-F1
#
_entry.id   AF-A0A976CD69-F1
#
_cell.length_a   1.000
_cell.length_b   1.000
_cell.length_c   1.000
_cell.angle_alpha   90.00
_cell.angle_beta   90.00
_cell.angle_gamma   90.00
#
_symmetry.space_group_name_H-M   'P 1'
#
loop_
_entity.id
_entity.type
_entity.pdbx_description
1 polymer ?
#
loop_
_entity_poly.entity_id
_entity_poly.type
_entity_poly.pdbx_seq_one_letter_code
_entity_poly.pdbx_strand_id
1 'polypeptide(L)'
;MSSFEPRNLHRDIAYFYVGLIISFSLSGIFLNHRKYWHPARYTYKSEQVNLELPKDIKKIDDKFIKTISKQFNLEDKLKGFRIEKEELKITYQDDRIEVNVNTGKGKKESYLLFGYFWIGNDCNCIDGYVD
;
A
#
# COMPACT_ATOMS: atom_id res chain seq x y z
N MET A 1 10.58 -20.26 54.17
CA MET A 1 11.49 -19.31 53.50
C MET A 1 12.07 -20.03 52.29
N SER A 2 11.60 -19.76 51.07
CA SER A 2 12.11 -20.44 49.87
C SER A 2 13.57 -20.04 49.66
N SER A 3 14.49 -21.00 49.69
CA SER A 3 15.90 -20.76 49.36
C SER A 3 15.99 -20.30 47.91
N PHE A 4 16.53 -19.11 47.68
CA PHE A 4 16.83 -18.62 46.35
C PHE A 4 17.90 -19.51 45.71
N GLU A 5 17.49 -20.43 44.83
CA GLU A 5 18.42 -21.19 43.99
C GLU A 5 18.89 -20.28 42.83
N PRO A 6 20.20 -19.94 42.75
CA PRO A 6 20.73 -19.03 41.72
C PRO A 6 20.45 -19.53 40.29
N ARG A 7 20.37 -20.84 40.10
CA ARG A 7 20.05 -21.49 38.82
C ARG A 7 18.64 -21.16 38.34
N ASN A 8 17.65 -21.20 39.24
CA ASN A 8 16.27 -20.89 38.88
C ASN A 8 16.13 -19.39 38.57
N LEU A 9 16.78 -18.53 39.38
CA LEU A 9 16.80 -17.09 39.13
C LEU A 9 17.44 -16.73 37.77
N HIS A 10 18.59 -17.33 37.43
CA HIS A 10 19.23 -17.10 36.13
C HIS A 10 18.34 -17.52 34.97
N ARG A 11 17.66 -18.67 35.08
CA ARG A 11 16.73 -19.16 34.07
C ARG A 11 15.55 -18.20 33.87
N ASP A 12 14.96 -17.72 34.96
CA ASP A 12 13.77 -16.86 34.89
C ASP A 12 14.11 -15.47 34.31
N ILE A 13 15.27 -14.92 34.67
CA ILE A 13 15.80 -13.69 34.06
C ILE A 13 16.13 -13.93 32.58
N ALA A 14 16.74 -15.07 32.23
CA ALA A 14 17.07 -15.40 30.85
C ALA A 14 15.81 -15.46 29.98
N TYR A 15 14.72 -16.09 30.44
CA TYR A 15 13.46 -16.12 29.70
C TYR A 15 12.86 -14.73 29.49
N PHE A 16 12.95 -13.84 30.49
CA PHE A 16 12.53 -12.45 30.35
C PHE A 16 13.31 -11.73 29.24
N TYR A 17 14.64 -11.82 29.25
CA TYR A 17 15.47 -11.20 28.22
C TYR A 17 15.29 -11.80 26.83
N VAL A 18 15.07 -13.11 26.72
CA VAL A 18 14.75 -13.75 25.42
C VAL A 18 13.46 -13.17 24.84
N GLY A 19 12.41 -13.00 25.67
CA GLY A 19 11.17 -12.36 25.25
C GLY A 19 11.40 -10.91 24.78
N LEU A 20 12.21 -10.14 25.51
CA LEU A 20 12.58 -8.78 25.10
C LEU A 20 13.33 -8.78 23.75
N ILE A 21 14.34 -9.64 23.58
CA ILE A 21 15.11 -9.72 22.33
C ILE A 21 14.20 -10.03 21.15
N ILE A 22 13.29 -10.99 21.29
CA ILE A 22 12.32 -11.35 20.23
C ILE A 22 11.41 -10.14 19.93
N SER A 23 10.86 -9.49 20.95
CA SER A 23 9.98 -8.33 20.78
C SER A 23 10.69 -7.17 20.06
N PHE A 24 11.91 -6.83 20.47
CA PHE A 24 12.69 -5.76 19.85
C PHE A 24 13.14 -6.11 18.43
N SER A 25 13.47 -7.38 18.17
CA SER A 25 13.84 -7.85 16.83
C SER A 25 12.67 -7.74 15.86
N LEU A 26 11.48 -8.17 16.26
CA LEU A 26 10.26 -7.98 15.47
C LEU A 26 10.02 -6.49 15.20
N SER A 27 10.07 -5.65 16.23
CA SER A 27 9.91 -4.20 16.06
C SER A 27 10.91 -3.60 15.07
N GLY A 28 12.17 -4.03 15.09
CA GLY A 28 13.19 -3.56 14.16
C GLY A 28 12.87 -3.92 12.70
N ILE A 29 12.40 -5.15 12.47
CA ILE A 29 11.96 -5.62 11.14
C ILE A 29 10.77 -4.78 10.65
N PHE A 30 9.76 -4.57 11.51
CA PHE A 30 8.58 -3.77 11.18
C PHE A 30 8.93 -2.33 10.80
N LEU A 31 9.82 -1.68 11.56
CA LEU A 31 10.24 -0.31 11.27
C LEU A 31 11.05 -0.22 9.98
N ASN A 32 11.94 -1.17 9.72
CA ASN A 32 12.75 -1.18 8.49
C ASN A 32 11.90 -1.49 7.25
N HIS A 33 10.85 -2.31 7.38
CA HIS A 33 9.98 -2.70 6.27
C HIS A 33 8.69 -1.86 6.16
N ARG A 34 8.58 -0.76 6.91
CA ARG A 34 7.38 0.10 6.97
C ARG A 34 6.83 0.51 5.60
N LYS A 35 7.71 0.75 4.61
CA LYS A 35 7.32 1.20 3.26
C LYS A 35 6.62 0.12 2.42
N TYR A 36 6.78 -1.14 2.78
CA TYR A 36 6.25 -2.27 2.01
C TYR A 36 5.13 -2.98 2.74
N TRP A 37 5.04 -2.81 4.06
CA TRP A 37 3.99 -3.39 4.88
C TRP A 37 2.75 -2.48 4.90
N HIS A 38 1.79 -2.77 4.02
CA HIS A 38 0.47 -2.14 4.02
C HIS A 38 -0.61 -3.15 4.45
N PRO A 39 -0.85 -3.34 5.76
CA PRO A 39 -1.72 -4.41 6.25
C PRO A 39 -3.18 -4.18 5.86
N ALA A 40 -3.55 -2.92 5.64
CA ALA A 40 -4.89 -2.52 5.26
C ALA A 40 -5.22 -2.79 3.79
N ARG A 41 -4.24 -2.99 2.88
CA ARG A 41 -4.50 -3.14 1.44
C ARG A 41 -3.86 -4.41 0.92
N TYR A 42 -4.69 -5.33 0.43
CA TYR A 42 -4.23 -6.58 -0.19
C TYR A 42 -4.48 -6.56 -1.70
N THR A 43 -3.42 -6.71 -2.51
CA THR A 43 -3.53 -6.81 -3.97
C THR A 43 -4.09 -8.17 -4.36
N TYR A 44 -5.33 -8.20 -4.85
CA TYR A 44 -5.99 -9.46 -5.25
C TYR A 44 -5.96 -9.70 -6.76
N LYS A 45 -5.77 -8.63 -7.56
CA LYS A 45 -5.75 -8.71 -9.02
C LYS A 45 -4.65 -7.82 -9.58
N SER A 46 -3.90 -8.35 -10.54
CA SER A 46 -2.91 -7.61 -11.32
C SER A 46 -3.15 -7.92 -12.80
N GLU A 47 -3.52 -6.91 -13.57
CA GLU A 47 -3.79 -7.02 -15.01
C GLU A 47 -2.83 -6.14 -15.79
N GLN A 48 -2.29 -6.65 -16.89
CA GLN A 48 -1.48 -5.85 -17.81
C GLN A 48 -2.43 -5.02 -18.69
N VAL A 49 -2.24 -3.71 -18.68
CA VAL A 49 -3.00 -2.77 -19.51
C VAL A 49 -2.07 -2.09 -20.50
N ASN A 50 -2.50 -2.01 -21.75
CA ASN A 50 -1.80 -1.24 -22.78
C ASN A 50 -2.64 -0.01 -23.10
N LEU A 51 -2.13 1.17 -22.75
CA LEU A 51 -2.79 2.44 -23.01
C LEU A 51 -2.04 3.20 -24.09
N GLU A 52 -2.78 3.71 -25.06
CA GLU A 52 -2.23 4.62 -26.06
C GLU A 52 -2.06 6.00 -25.44
N LEU A 53 -0.87 6.23 -24.88
CA LEU A 53 -0.51 7.52 -24.27
C LEU A 53 0.07 8.48 -25.31
N PRO A 54 -0.29 9.78 -25.27
CA PRO A 54 0.37 10.78 -26.08
C PRO A 54 1.84 10.90 -25.62
N LYS A 55 2.76 10.89 -26.59
CA LYS A 55 4.23 11.01 -26.37
C LYS A 55 4.67 12.29 -25.65
N ASP A 56 3.76 13.24 -25.46
CA ASP A 56 4.04 14.55 -24.91
C ASP A 56 3.51 14.64 -23.47
N ILE A 57 4.43 14.61 -22.50
CA ILE A 57 4.15 14.60 -21.06
C ILE A 57 3.28 15.80 -20.66
N LYS A 58 3.39 16.93 -21.39
CA LYS A 58 2.61 18.16 -21.14
C LYS A 58 1.14 18.07 -21.55
N LYS A 59 0.74 17.02 -22.29
CA LYS A 59 -0.67 16.78 -22.70
C LYS A 59 -1.42 15.86 -21.75
N ILE A 60 -0.74 15.32 -20.73
CA ILE A 60 -1.37 14.56 -19.65
C ILE A 60 -2.01 15.57 -18.69
N ASP A 61 -3.14 16.12 -19.13
CA ASP A 61 -3.99 17.05 -18.39
C ASP A 61 -5.12 16.29 -17.66
N ASP A 62 -5.78 16.94 -16.71
CA ASP A 62 -6.93 16.40 -15.96
C ASP A 62 -8.01 15.81 -16.89
N LYS A 63 -8.18 16.40 -18.08
CA LYS A 63 -9.12 15.93 -19.11
C LYS A 63 -8.75 14.57 -19.69
N PHE A 64 -7.46 14.31 -19.89
CA PHE A 64 -6.98 13.04 -20.42
C PHE A 64 -7.13 11.92 -19.40
N ILE A 65 -6.82 12.21 -18.12
CA ILE A 65 -7.02 11.29 -17.00
C ILE A 65 -8.51 10.95 -16.83
N LYS A 66 -9.41 11.93 -16.99
CA LYS A 66 -10.86 11.68 -16.99
C LYS A 66 -11.27 10.75 -18.13
N THR A 67 -10.78 10.94 -19.35
CA THR A 67 -11.07 10.06 -20.50
C THR A 67 -10.63 8.61 -20.26
N ILE A 68 -9.41 8.41 -19.74
CA ILE A 68 -8.93 7.08 -19.36
C ILE A 68 -9.80 6.48 -18.25
N SER A 69 -10.17 7.28 -17.26
CA SER A 69 -11.03 6.83 -16.15
C SER A 69 -12.43 6.46 -16.63
N LYS A 70 -12.97 7.13 -17.67
CA LYS A 70 -14.23 6.73 -18.34
C LYS A 70 -14.11 5.35 -18.97
N GLN A 71 -13.01 5.08 -19.67
CA GLN A 71 -12.78 3.81 -20.36
C GLN A 71 -12.78 2.62 -19.38
N PHE A 72 -12.35 2.83 -18.14
CA PHE A 72 -12.35 1.81 -17.09
C PHE A 72 -13.56 1.89 -16.16
N ASN A 73 -14.50 2.82 -16.40
CA ASN A 73 -15.67 3.06 -15.56
C ASN A 73 -15.32 3.38 -14.09
N LEU A 74 -14.21 4.09 -13.87
CA LEU A 74 -13.62 4.43 -12.56
C LEU A 74 -13.70 5.93 -12.22
N GLU A 75 -14.54 6.69 -12.92
CA GLU A 75 -14.60 8.16 -12.80
C GLU A 75 -14.82 8.66 -11.37
N ASP A 76 -15.76 8.05 -10.63
CA ASP A 76 -16.14 8.48 -9.27
C ASP A 76 -15.10 8.13 -8.19
N LYS A 77 -14.10 7.31 -8.52
CA LYS A 77 -13.09 6.82 -7.56
C LYS A 77 -11.71 7.44 -7.76
N LEU A 78 -11.56 8.41 -8.66
CA LEU A 78 -10.28 9.05 -8.95
C LEU A 78 -9.81 9.89 -7.76
N LYS A 79 -8.68 9.51 -7.15
CA LYS A 79 -8.04 10.31 -6.09
C LYS A 79 -7.02 11.31 -6.64
N GLY A 80 -6.32 10.93 -7.70
CA GLY A 80 -5.34 11.80 -8.34
C GLY A 80 -4.39 11.03 -9.25
N PHE A 81 -3.49 11.78 -9.89
CA PHE A 81 -2.45 11.23 -10.74
C PHE A 81 -1.11 11.92 -10.46
N ARG A 82 -0.01 11.20 -10.65
CA ARG A 82 1.34 11.72 -10.47
C ARG A 82 2.22 11.19 -11.60
N ILE A 83 3.09 12.06 -12.10
CA ILE A 83 4.07 11.72 -13.12
C ILE A 83 5.44 11.71 -12.45
N GLU A 84 6.09 10.56 -12.39
CA GLU A 84 7.42 10.41 -11.82
C GLU A 84 8.35 9.75 -12.83
N LYS A 85 9.45 10.41 -13.19
CA LYS A 85 10.56 9.81 -13.98
C LYS A 85 10.07 8.95 -15.17
N GLU A 86 9.08 9.44 -15.93
CA GLU A 86 8.48 8.79 -17.11
C GLU A 86 7.44 7.68 -16.84
N GLU A 87 6.97 7.55 -15.61
CA GLU A 87 5.83 6.72 -15.23
C GLU A 87 4.63 7.59 -14.86
N LEU A 88 3.48 7.31 -15.48
CA LEU A 88 2.19 7.84 -15.10
C LEU A 88 1.55 6.89 -14.08
N LYS A 89 1.40 7.38 -12.85
CA LYS A 89 0.70 6.68 -11.77
C LYS A 89 -0.66 7.33 -11.57
N ILE A 90 -1.72 6.59 -11.81
CA ILE A 90 -3.09 7.01 -11.55
C ILE A 90 -3.60 6.22 -10.35
N THR A 91 -4.00 6.92 -9.30
CA THR A 91 -4.47 6.32 -8.05
C THR A 91 -5.98 6.50 -7.96
N TYR A 92 -6.68 5.38 -7.84
CA TYR A 92 -8.09 5.32 -7.53
C TYR A 92 -8.29 4.86 -6.07
N GLN A 93 -9.54 4.83 -5.61
CA GLN A 93 -9.88 4.38 -4.26
C GLN A 93 -9.45 2.93 -3.98
N ASP A 94 -9.78 2.02 -4.90
CA ASP A 94 -9.51 0.58 -4.77
C ASP A 94 -8.53 0.06 -5.83
N ASP A 95 -8.20 0.87 -6.83
CA ASP A 95 -7.35 0.48 -7.97
C ASP A 95 -6.15 1.42 -8.09
N ARG A 96 -5.03 0.93 -8.63
CA ARG A 96 -3.89 1.74 -9.04
C ARG A 96 -3.47 1.31 -10.43
N ILE A 97 -3.28 2.28 -11.30
CA ILE A 97 -2.82 2.05 -12.67
C ILE A 97 -1.45 2.72 -12.80
N GLU A 98 -0.44 1.92 -13.12
CA GLU A 98 0.92 2.40 -13.40
C GLU A 98 1.24 2.14 -14.85
N VAL A 99 1.57 3.19 -15.60
CA VAL A 99 1.85 3.07 -17.03
C VAL A 99 3.11 3.83 -17.38
N ASN A 100 3.97 3.21 -18.18
CA ASN A 100 5.15 3.86 -18.70
C ASN A 100 4.76 4.78 -19.87
N VAL A 101 5.11 6.07 -19.78
CA VAL A 101 4.69 7.11 -20.74
C VAL A 101 5.31 6.90 -22.12
N ASN A 102 6.50 6.30 -22.19
CA ASN A 102 7.22 6.08 -23.45
C ASN A 102 6.72 4.86 -24.23
N THR A 103 6.25 3.82 -23.53
CA THR A 103 5.88 2.53 -24.15
C THR A 103 4.39 2.24 -24.15
N GLY A 104 3.59 2.98 -23.37
CA GLY A 104 2.16 2.74 -23.21
C GLY A 104 1.81 1.48 -22.40
N LYS A 105 2.80 0.69 -22.00
CA LYS A 105 2.61 -0.54 -21.24
C LYS A 105 2.51 -0.22 -19.75
N GLY A 106 1.51 -0.82 -19.12
CA GLY A 106 1.23 -0.60 -17.72
C GLY A 106 0.64 -1.81 -17.02
N LYS A 107 0.45 -1.65 -15.72
CA LYS A 107 -0.20 -2.62 -14.84
C LYS A 107 -1.32 -1.91 -14.10
N LYS A 108 -2.48 -2.55 -14.08
CA LYS A 108 -3.59 -2.22 -13.20
C LYS A 108 -3.56 -3.19 -12.03
N GLU A 109 -3.40 -2.66 -10.82
CA GLU A 109 -3.49 -3.42 -9.58
C GLU A 109 -4.79 -3.03 -8.86
N SER A 110 -5.53 -4.03 -8.41
CA SER A 110 -6.73 -3.85 -7.61
C SER A 110 -6.48 -4.34 -6.19
N TYR A 111 -6.87 -3.52 -5.22
CA TYR A 111 -6.70 -3.76 -3.80
C TYR A 111 -8.05 -4.02 -3.13
N LEU A 112 -8.04 -4.91 -2.14
CA LEU A 112 -9.12 -5.04 -1.17
C LEU A 112 -8.65 -4.45 0.16
N LEU A 113 -9.54 -3.71 0.82
CA LEU A 113 -9.29 -3.18 2.13
C LEU A 113 -9.56 -4.26 3.19
N PHE A 114 -8.53 -4.60 3.96
CA PHE A 114 -8.63 -5.54 5.06
C PHE A 114 -9.40 -4.86 6.20
N GLY A 115 -10.69 -5.18 6.34
CA GLY A 115 -11.58 -4.57 7.33
C GLY A 115 -13.03 -4.32 6.89
N TYR A 116 -13.34 -4.39 5.58
CA TYR A 116 -14.72 -4.28 5.09
C TYR A 116 -15.41 -5.64 5.06
N PHE A 117 -15.49 -6.30 6.22
CA PHE A 117 -16.49 -7.33 6.46
C PHE A 117 -17.48 -6.73 7.46
N TRP A 118 -18.57 -6.18 6.92
CA TRP A 118 -19.76 -5.70 7.62
C TRP A 118 -19.60 -4.49 8.55
N ILE A 119 -19.59 -3.26 8.01
CA ILE A 119 -20.47 -2.18 8.49
C ILE A 119 -20.93 -1.41 7.25
N GLY A 120 -22.22 -1.04 7.23
CA GLY A 120 -22.93 -0.48 6.08
C GLY A 120 -22.30 0.78 5.49
N ASN A 121 -22.88 1.14 4.33
CA ASN A 121 -22.64 2.38 3.60
C ASN A 121 -22.45 3.56 4.56
N ASP A 122 -21.50 4.43 4.22
CA ASP A 122 -21.13 5.69 4.89
C ASP A 122 -19.80 5.60 5.65
N CYS A 123 -18.69 5.55 4.91
CA CYS A 123 -17.39 5.95 5.45
C CYS A 123 -16.65 6.80 4.42
N ASN A 124 -16.77 8.11 4.59
CA ASN A 124 -15.79 9.08 4.14
C ASN A 124 -14.44 8.73 4.79
N CYS A 125 -13.59 8.00 4.08
CA CYS A 125 -12.24 7.71 4.55
C CYS A 125 -11.33 8.90 4.20
N ILE A 126 -11.21 9.78 5.19
CA ILE A 126 -10.15 10.78 5.30
C ILE A 126 -8.84 10.01 5.50
N ASP A 127 -8.24 9.50 4.42
CA ASP A 127 -6.88 9.00 4.45
C ASP A 127 -5.96 10.13 3.99
N GLY A 128 -5.47 10.89 4.98
CA GLY A 128 -4.26 11.67 4.83
C GLY A 128 -3.10 10.73 4.53
N TYR A 129 -2.73 10.63 3.26
CA TYR A 129 -1.46 10.08 2.83
C TYR A 129 -0.75 11.16 2.01
N VAL A 130 -0.15 12.09 2.75
CA VAL A 130 1.01 12.86 2.29
C VAL A 130 2.22 12.01 2.69
N ASP A 131 2.86 11.44 1.68
CA ASP A 131 4.31 11.30 1.53
C ASP A 131 4.58 11.24 0.01
#